data_AF-A0A3C0EMA1-F1
#
_entry.id   AF-A0A3C0EMA1-F1
#
_cell.length_a   1.000
_cell.length_b   1.000
_cell.length_c   1.000
_cell.angle_alpha   90.00
_cell.angle_beta   90.00
_cell.angle_gamma   90.00
#
_symmetry.space_group_name_H-M   'P 1'
#
loop_
_entity.id
_entity.type
_entity.pdbx_description
1 polymer ?
#
loop_
_entity_poly.entity_id
_entity_poly.type
_entity_poly.pdbx_seq_one_letter_code
_entity_poly.pdbx_strand_id
1 'polypeptide(L)' 'MNYWLIKTEPGTWGWEDQLNAKDQTEHWDGVRNYQATNNMKAM' A
#
# COMPACT_ATOMS: atom_id res chain seq x y z
N MET A 1 -1.46 -17.37 9.97
CA MET A 1 -1.75 -16.65 8.71
C MET A 1 -2.04 -15.21 9.09
N ASN A 2 -1.31 -14.25 8.54
CA ASN A 2 -1.50 -12.84 8.88
C ASN A 2 -2.31 -12.17 7.76
N TYR A 3 -3.20 -11.25 8.13
CA TYR A 3 -3.97 -10.44 7.20
C TYR A 3 -3.67 -8.97 7.46
N TRP A 4 -3.64 -8.19 6.40
CA TRP A 4 -3.24 -6.79 6.44
C TRP A 4 -4.29 -5.93 5.76
N LEU A 5 -4.45 -4.71 6.26
CA LEU A 5 -5.29 -3.68 5.67
C LEU A 5 -4.43 -2.46 5.41
N ILE A 6 -4.42 -2.02 4.16
CA ILE A 6 -3.68 -0.85 3.69
C ILE A 6 -4.70 0.21 3.26
N LYS A 7 -4.41 1.48 3.58
CA LYS A 7 -5.29 2.62 3.27
C LYS A 7 -4.65 3.47 2.18
N THR A 8 -5.42 3.86 1.19
CA THR A 8 -5.05 4.85 0.17
C THR A 8 -6.14 5.91 0.05
N GLU A 9 -5.79 7.10 -0.43
CA GLU A 9 -6.76 8.11 -0.84
C GLU A 9 -7.01 7.95 -2.35
N PRO A 10 -8.26 7.83 -2.82
CA PRO A 10 -8.52 7.62 -4.25
C PRO A 10 -8.03 8.74 -5.18
N GLY A 11 -7.83 9.95 -4.64
CA GLY A 11 -7.27 11.08 -5.40
C GLY A 11 -5.75 11.06 -5.52
N THR A 12 -5.04 10.22 -4.75
CA THR A 12 -3.58 10.06 -4.82
C THR A 12 -3.19 8.74 -5.48
N TRP A 13 -3.80 7.63 -5.04
CA TRP A 13 -3.63 6.31 -5.65
C TRP A 13 -4.91 5.49 -5.47
N GLY A 14 -5.76 5.47 -6.49
CA GLY A 14 -7.02 4.76 -6.52
C GLY A 14 -6.91 3.32 -7.03
N TRP A 15 -8.06 2.64 -7.10
CA TRP A 15 -8.12 1.27 -7.63
C TRP A 15 -7.82 1.21 -9.13
N GLU A 16 -8.28 2.21 -9.90
CA GLU A 16 -7.99 2.28 -11.33
C GLU A 16 -6.50 2.48 -11.59
N ASP A 17 -5.81 3.27 -10.77
CA ASP A 17 -4.35 3.44 -10.86
C ASP A 17 -3.64 2.10 -10.65
N GLN A 18 -4.06 1.30 -9.66
CA GLN A 18 -3.51 -0.03 -9.42
C GLN A 18 -3.75 -1.00 -10.58
N LEU A 19 -4.94 -0.98 -11.20
CA LEU A 19 -5.27 -1.83 -12.35
C LEU A 19 -4.44 -1.46 -13.59
N ASN A 20 -4.11 -0.18 -13.74
CA ASN A 20 -3.34 0.36 -14.86
C ASN A 20 -1.83 0.31 -14.63
N ALA A 21 -1.38 0.09 -13.39
CA ALA A 21 0.03 -0.06 -13.05
C ALA A 21 0.65 -1.25 -13.79
N LYS A 22 1.94 -1.11 -14.15
CA LYS A 22 2.68 -2.20 -14.79
C LYS A 22 2.66 -3.43 -13.88
N ASP A 23 2.29 -4.58 -14.45
CA ASP A 23 2.16 -5.84 -13.71
C ASP A 23 1.21 -5.75 -12.50
N GLN A 24 0.28 -4.77 -12.51
CA GLN A 24 -0.64 -4.46 -11.41
C GLN A 24 0.09 -4.34 -10.06
N THR A 25 1.32 -3.82 -10.06
CA THR A 25 2.22 -3.77 -8.92
C THR A 25 2.74 -2.35 -8.73
N GLU A 26 2.83 -1.90 -7.48
CA GLU A 26 3.42 -0.62 -7.12
C GLU A 26 4.15 -0.74 -5.77
N HIS A 27 5.19 0.08 -5.57
CA HIS A 27 5.89 0.16 -4.30
C HIS A 27 5.10 0.99 -3.29
N TRP A 28 4.87 0.44 -2.09
CA TRP A 28 4.16 1.14 -1.03
C TRP A 28 5.08 2.14 -0.30
N ASP A 29 5.18 3.35 -0.84
CA ASP A 29 6.01 4.42 -0.30
C ASP A 29 5.26 5.35 0.67
N GLY A 30 5.86 6.50 1.00
CA GLY A 30 5.18 7.55 1.77
C GLY A 30 4.93 7.25 3.27
N VAL A 31 5.13 6.02 3.75
CA VAL A 31 4.87 5.68 5.15
C VAL A 31 5.85 6.40 6.08
N ARG A 32 5.31 7.19 7.01
CA ARG A 32 6.05 7.91 8.07
C ARG A 32 5.55 7.56 9.48
N ASN A 33 4.65 6.58 9.59
CA ASN A 33 4.15 6.10 10.87
C ASN A 33 4.95 4.86 11.31
N TYR A 34 5.58 4.92 12.48
CA TYR A 34 6.44 3.85 12.98
C TYR A 34 5.73 2.50 13.15
N GLN A 35 4.48 2.50 13.62
CA GLN A 35 3.71 1.27 13.78
C GLN A 35 3.37 0.64 12.43
N ALA A 36 2.93 1.46 11.45
CA ALA A 36 2.67 0.99 10.09
C ALA A 36 3.93 0.41 9.43
N THR A 37 5.08 1.08 9.58
CA THR A 37 6.36 0.55 9.10
C THR A 37 6.71 -0.80 9.74
N ASN A 38 6.49 -0.95 11.05
CA ASN A 38 6.74 -2.22 11.74
C ASN A 38 5.78 -3.33 11.28
N ASN A 39 4.52 -3.00 11.02
CA ASN A 39 3.55 -3.92 10.43
C ASN A 39 4.00 -4.36 9.03
N MET A 40 4.43 -3.43 8.17
CA MET A 40 4.94 -3.73 6.82
C MET A 40 6.18 -4.63 6.83
N LYS A 41 7.07 -4.48 7.82
CA LYS A 41 8.23 -5.37 8.00
C LYS A 41 7.86 -6.79 8.43
N ALA A 42 6.68 -6.97 9.01
CA ALA A 42 6.17 -8.25 9.47
C ALA A 42 5.22 -8.93 8.47
N MET A 43 4.98 -8.30 7.31
CA MET A 43 4.12 -8.80 6.23
C MET A 43 4.68 -10.04 5.55
#